data_AF-A0A967LKP5-F1
#
_entry.id   AF-A0A967LKP5-F1
#
_cell.length_a   1.000
_cell.length_b   1.000
_cell.length_c   1.000
_cell.angle_alpha   90.00
_cell.angle_beta   90.00
_cell.angle_gamma   90.00
#
_symmetry.space_group_name_H-M   'P 1'
#
loop_
_entity.id
_entity.type
_entity.pdbx_description
1 polymer ?
#
loop_
_entity_poly.entity_id
_entity_poly.type
_entity_poly.pdbx_seq_one_letter_code
_entity_poly.pdbx_strand_id
1 'polypeptide(L)'
;TPWRKELGVYTLFEFSAKFDPVPAMLTQNHEAVLPDFYGLTTSFREDRLKAGTIVLAREGDWAKYVHGNLGEGTWTYFGGHDP
;
A
#
# COMPACT_ATOMS: atom_id res chain seq x y z
N THR A 1 -19.26 6.56 3.30
CA THR A 1 -18.83 7.97 3.08
C THR A 1 -18.93 8.28 1.59
N PRO A 2 -19.06 9.55 1.17
CA PRO A 2 -19.17 9.91 -0.26
C PRO A 2 -17.94 9.55 -1.12
N TRP A 3 -16.83 9.16 -0.48
CA TRP A 3 -15.59 8.74 -1.15
C TRP A 3 -15.44 7.22 -1.25
N ARG A 4 -16.41 6.45 -0.75
CA ARG A 4 -16.36 4.99 -0.83
C ARG A 4 -16.57 4.55 -2.28
N LYS A 5 -15.58 3.86 -2.83
CA LYS A 5 -15.69 3.15 -4.11
C LYS A 5 -16.02 1.67 -3.85
N GLU A 6 -16.57 1.01 -4.86
CA GLU A 6 -16.67 -0.45 -4.87
C GLU A 6 -15.27 -1.07 -4.95
N LEU A 7 -15.14 -2.33 -4.51
CA LEU A 7 -13.86 -3.04 -4.61
C LEU A 7 -13.48 -3.24 -6.07
N GLY A 8 -12.23 -2.92 -6.39
CA GLY A 8 -11.62 -3.19 -7.69
C GLY A 8 -10.44 -4.13 -7.56
N VAL A 9 -9.35 -3.74 -8.21
CA VAL A 9 -8.04 -4.39 -8.11
C VAL A 9 -7.00 -3.33 -7.83
N TYR A 10 -5.89 -3.72 -7.21
CA TYR A 10 -4.76 -2.84 -7.02
C TYR A 10 -3.48 -3.49 -7.51
N THR A 11 -2.49 -2.67 -7.83
CA THR A 11 -1.22 -3.12 -8.40
C THR A 11 -0.09 -2.88 -7.40
N LEU A 12 0.74 -3.89 -7.19
CA LEU A 12 1.98 -3.80 -6.41
C LEU A 12 3.04 -3.05 -7.22
N PHE A 13 3.84 -2.24 -6.54
CA PHE A 13 5.02 -1.62 -7.16
C PHE A 13 6.20 -2.60 -7.18
N GLU A 14 6.95 -2.59 -8.28
CA GLU A 14 8.23 -3.28 -8.38
C GLU A 14 9.35 -2.39 -7.85
N PHE A 15 10.10 -2.91 -6.88
CA PHE A 15 11.24 -2.24 -6.27
C PHE A 15 12.53 -3.00 -6.55
N SER A 16 13.64 -2.27 -6.65
CA SER A 16 14.94 -2.92 -6.84
C SER A 16 15.37 -3.58 -5.53
N ALA A 17 15.51 -4.91 -5.51
CA ALA A 17 16.01 -5.62 -4.34
C ALA A 17 17.42 -5.17 -3.90
N LYS A 18 18.18 -4.51 -4.78
CA LYS A 18 19.52 -3.98 -4.48
C LYS A 18 19.46 -2.63 -3.75
N PHE A 19 18.56 -1.75 -4.17
CA PHE A 19 18.51 -0.36 -3.66
C PHE A 19 17.42 -0.18 -2.61
N ASP A 20 16.32 -0.92 -2.73
CA ASP A 20 15.11 -0.81 -1.91
C ASP A 20 14.73 -2.19 -1.34
N PRO A 21 15.60 -2.82 -0.52
CA PRO A 21 15.40 -4.21 -0.10
C PRO A 21 14.11 -4.41 0.71
N VAL A 22 13.72 -3.45 1.56
CA VAL A 22 12.51 -3.56 2.37
C VAL A 22 11.24 -3.44 1.51
N PRO A 23 11.05 -2.39 0.70
CA PRO A 23 9.94 -2.34 -0.26
C PRO A 23 9.87 -3.57 -1.16
N ALA A 24 11.02 -4.04 -1.68
CA ALA A 24 11.07 -5.23 -2.54
C ALA A 24 10.64 -6.52 -1.81
N MET A 25 10.99 -6.69 -0.54
CA MET A 25 10.50 -7.81 0.28
C MET A 25 8.99 -7.69 0.54
N LEU A 26 8.51 -6.48 0.84
CA LEU A 26 7.12 -6.26 1.18
C LEU A 26 6.18 -6.43 -0.02
N THR A 27 6.64 -6.18 -1.25
CA THR A 27 5.87 -6.38 -2.48
C THR A 27 6.20 -7.69 -3.20
N GLN A 28 6.94 -8.60 -2.58
CA GLN A 28 7.24 -9.91 -3.16
C GLN A 28 5.97 -10.75 -3.24
N ASN A 29 5.44 -10.93 -4.45
CA ASN A 29 4.27 -11.75 -4.72
C ASN A 29 4.40 -12.41 -6.11
N HIS A 30 3.76 -13.56 -6.32
CA HIS A 30 3.66 -14.22 -7.62
C HIS A 30 2.70 -13.49 -8.58
N GLU A 31 1.83 -12.64 -8.04
CA GLU A 31 0.90 -11.80 -8.79
C GLU A 31 1.17 -10.32 -8.53
N ALA A 32 1.21 -9.51 -9.60
CA ALA A 32 1.43 -8.06 -9.50
C ALA A 32 0.12 -7.27 -9.35
N VAL A 33 -1.02 -7.85 -9.71
CA VAL A 33 -2.36 -7.26 -9.62
C VAL A 33 -3.20 -8.15 -8.74
N LEU A 34 -3.75 -7.59 -7.66
CA LEU A 34 -4.46 -8.33 -6.64
C LEU A 34 -5.89 -7.79 -6.49
N PRO A 35 -6.86 -8.65 -6.14
CA PRO A 35 -8.20 -8.21 -5.80
C PRO A 35 -8.15 -7.32 -4.55
N ASP A 36 -8.98 -6.27 -4.53
CA ASP A 36 -9.15 -5.44 -3.35
C ASP A 36 -9.99 -6.13 -2.27
N PHE A 37 -9.87 -5.69 -1.02
CA PHE A 37 -10.51 -6.34 0.12
C PHE A 37 -11.27 -5.33 1.00
N TYR A 38 -12.36 -5.79 1.61
CA TYR A 38 -13.03 -5.01 2.64
C TYR A 38 -12.27 -5.14 3.97
N GLY A 39 -12.21 -4.04 4.71
CA GLY A 39 -11.73 -4.00 6.09
C GLY A 39 -12.14 -2.68 6.73
N LEU A 40 -11.79 -2.50 8.01
CA LEU A 40 -12.07 -1.25 8.73
C LEU A 40 -11.47 -0.01 8.03
N THR A 41 -10.30 -0.18 7.42
CA THR A 41 -9.67 0.83 6.54
C THR A 41 -9.34 0.19 5.19
N THR A 42 -10.10 0.52 4.13
CA THR A 42 -9.92 -0.06 2.78
C THR A 42 -8.78 0.60 1.98
N SER A 43 -8.53 1.89 2.19
CA SER A 43 -7.52 2.64 1.43
C SER A 43 -7.07 3.90 2.14
N PHE A 44 -5.97 4.47 1.66
CA PHE A 44 -5.38 5.71 2.15
C PHE A 44 -5.41 6.76 1.05
N ARG A 45 -5.75 8.00 1.41
CA ARG A 45 -5.69 9.15 0.52
C ARG A 45 -4.25 9.58 0.32
N GLU A 46 -3.75 9.55 -0.91
CA GLU A 46 -2.36 9.93 -1.22
C GLU A 46 -2.06 11.39 -0.82
N ASP A 47 -3.03 12.30 -0.98
CA ASP A 47 -2.91 13.72 -0.61
C ASP A 47 -2.85 13.96 0.92
N ARG A 48 -3.05 12.92 1.72
CA ARG A 48 -2.98 12.95 3.19
C ARG A 48 -1.81 12.16 3.74
N LEU A 49 -1.03 11.49 2.89
CA LEU A 49 0.16 10.76 3.32
C LEU A 49 1.25 11.74 3.76
N LYS A 50 2.03 11.33 4.76
CA LYS A 50 3.16 12.12 5.24
C LYS A 50 4.26 12.11 4.18
N ALA A 51 4.99 13.21 4.06
CA ALA A 51 6.19 13.25 3.23
C ALA A 51 7.16 12.12 3.64
N GLY A 52 7.66 11.37 2.64
CA GLY A 52 8.51 10.21 2.85
C GLY A 52 7.77 8.87 3.03
N THR A 53 6.43 8.85 2.99
CA THR A 53 5.68 7.61 2.84
C THR A 53 5.97 6.98 1.47
N ILE A 54 6.32 5.70 1.48
CA ILE A 54 6.50 4.87 0.30
C ILE A 54 5.17 4.18 0.03
N VAL A 55 4.60 4.41 -1.16
CA VAL A 55 3.42 3.68 -1.62
C VAL A 55 3.90 2.38 -2.25
N LEU A 56 3.49 1.25 -1.66
CA LEU A 56 3.84 -0.10 -2.09
C LEU A 56 2.79 -0.70 -3.03
N ALA A 57 1.55 -0.20 -2.98
CA ALA A 57 0.50 -0.56 -3.93
C ALA A 57 -0.57 0.53 -4.05
N ARG A 58 -1.21 0.64 -5.22
CA ARG A 58 -2.27 1.64 -5.47
C ARG A 58 -3.40 1.13 -6.35
N GLU A 59 -4.54 1.81 -6.23
CA GLU A 59 -5.71 1.73 -7.10
C GLU A 59 -6.09 3.15 -7.54
N GLY A 60 -5.70 3.55 -8.77
CA GLY A 60 -5.85 4.94 -9.20
C GLY A 60 -5.10 5.90 -8.26
N ASP A 61 -5.82 6.85 -7.67
CA ASP A 61 -5.29 7.85 -6.73
C ASP A 61 -5.36 7.41 -5.24
N TRP A 62 -5.67 6.14 -4.99
CA TRP A 62 -5.76 5.58 -3.64
C TRP A 62 -4.58 4.65 -3.38
N ALA A 63 -3.84 4.94 -2.33
CA ALA A 63 -2.84 4.00 -1.82
C ALA A 63 -3.53 2.85 -1.08
N LYS A 64 -3.08 1.62 -1.34
CA LYS A 64 -3.57 0.39 -0.70
C LYS A 64 -2.57 -0.18 0.27
N TYR A 65 -1.30 0.00 -0.01
CA TYR A 65 -0.22 -0.53 0.81
C TYR A 65 0.83 0.55 0.96
N VAL A 66 1.18 0.88 2.19
CA VAL A 66 2.07 2.00 2.51
C VAL A 66 3.10 1.59 3.55
N HIS A 67 4.30 2.13 3.41
CA HIS A 67 5.42 1.88 4.29
C HIS A 67 6.20 3.16 4.57
N GLY A 68 6.92 3.22 5.68
CA GLY A 68 7.84 4.31 5.95
C GLY A 68 8.66 4.11 7.22
N ASN A 69 9.60 5.04 7.43
CA ASN A 69 10.48 5.04 8.59
C ASN A 69 9.92 5.97 9.68
N LEU A 70 10.12 5.60 10.94
CA LEU A 70 9.84 6.46 12.10
C LEU A 70 10.88 6.20 13.20
N GLY A 71 11.78 7.16 13.41
CA GLY A 71 12.91 6.99 14.33
C GLY A 71 13.82 5.85 13.86
N GLU A 72 14.18 4.95 14.78
CA GLU A 72 14.96 3.74 14.53
C GLU A 72 14.11 2.56 14.00
N GLY A 73 12.81 2.78 13.77
CA GLY A 73 11.86 1.76 13.36
C GLY A 73 11.19 2.03 12.02
N THR A 74 10.35 1.09 11.60
CA THR A 74 9.52 1.22 10.40
C THR A 74 8.06 0.95 10.72
N TRP A 75 7.17 1.44 9.88
CA TRP A 75 5.75 1.15 9.92
C TRP A 75 5.28 0.71 8.54
N THR A 76 4.28 -0.16 8.52
CA THR A 76 3.67 -0.68 7.30
C THR A 76 2.18 -0.86 7.56
N TYR A 77 1.35 -0.34 6.67
CA TYR A 77 -0.10 -0.53 6.74
C TYR A 77 -0.64 -1.01 5.41
N PHE A 78 -1.47 -2.05 5.48
CA PHE A 78 -2.16 -2.63 4.34
C PHE A 78 -3.67 -2.40 4.48
N GLY A 79 -4.26 -1.75 3.48
CA GLY A 79 -5.68 -1.46 3.41
C GLY A 79 -6.46 -2.69 2.99
N GLY A 80 -7.69 -2.80 3.51
CA GLY A 80 -8.58 -3.92 3.21
C GLY A 80 -8.28 -5.20 3.99
N HIS A 81 -7.27 -5.20 4.86
CA HIS A 81 -7.08 -6.32 5.79
C HIS A 81 -8.02 -6.17 6.99
N ASP A 82 -9.14 -6.87 6.94
CA ASP A 82 -9.85 -7.28 8.17
C ASP A 82 -9.13 -8.54 8.70
N PRO A 83 -8.74 -8.60 9.99
CA PRO A 83 -8.06 -9.76 10.57
C PRO A 83 -8.93 -11.03 10.64
#